data_AF-A0A1T4ZM76-F1
#
_entry.id   AF-A0A1T4ZM76-F1
#
_cell.length_a   1.000
_cell.length_b   1.000
_cell.length_c   1.000
_cell.angle_alpha   90.00
_cell.angle_beta   90.00
_cell.angle_gamma   90.00
#
_symmetry.space_group_name_H-M   'P 1'
#
loop_
_entity.id
_entity.type
_entity.pdbx_description
1 polymer ?
#
loop_
_entity_poly.entity_id
_entity_poly.type
_entity_poly.pdbx_seq_one_letter_code
_entity_poly.pdbx_strand_id
1 'polypeptide(L)'
;MSLVELLEPIANLFRGLGIPEPITHWGHPVMMGTVIFTMGSYVGWTGWRGRLAADKEVALKNRADHRKLAPLMFLFLALGYTGGLLSLVMQKQPILESPHFWTGTILLGLLLTNSLIAFTGFNKDNSGFRATHAYIGTVILGLMLVHTVLGLKLGLSI
;
A
#
# COMPACT_ATOMS: atom_id res chain seq x y z
N MET A 1 21.11 16.38 -10.42
CA MET A 1 20.06 16.69 -9.44
C MET A 1 19.69 15.40 -8.73
N SER A 2 19.79 15.36 -7.41
CA SER A 2 19.38 14.19 -6.61
C SER A 2 17.85 14.13 -6.46
N LEU A 3 17.31 12.97 -6.07
CA LEU A 3 15.87 12.83 -5.80
C LEU A 3 15.43 13.73 -4.63
N VAL A 4 16.30 13.91 -3.63
CA VAL A 4 16.04 14.83 -2.52
C VAL A 4 15.94 16.27 -3.03
N GLU A 5 16.87 16.71 -3.89
CA GLU A 5 16.82 18.05 -4.49
C GLU A 5 15.54 18.30 -5.30
N LEU A 6 15.00 17.27 -5.97
CA LEU A 6 13.74 17.38 -6.70
C LEU A 6 12.53 17.54 -5.77
N LEU A 7 12.55 16.90 -4.60
CA LEU A 7 11.43 16.91 -3.63
C LEU A 7 11.51 18.08 -2.64
N GLU A 8 12.69 18.65 -2.44
CA GLU A 8 12.95 19.73 -1.47
C GLU A 8 12.05 20.96 -1.65
N PRO A 9 11.71 21.45 -2.87
CA PRO A 9 10.76 22.55 -3.04
C PRO A 9 9.38 22.24 -2.46
N ILE A 10 8.90 21.00 -2.63
CA ILE A 10 7.63 20.56 -2.07
C ILE A 10 7.75 20.46 -0.54
N ALA A 11 8.83 19.85 -0.04
CA ALA A 11 9.06 19.76 1.40
C ALA A 11 9.15 21.13 2.08
N ASN A 12 9.71 22.14 1.41
CA ASN A 12 9.77 23.51 1.90
C ASN A 12 8.40 24.16 2.03
N LEU A 13 7.47 23.91 1.09
CA LEU A 13 6.08 24.36 1.23
C LEU A 13 5.46 23.80 2.52
N PHE A 14 5.60 22.49 2.77
CA PHE A 14 5.03 21.87 3.97
C PHE A 14 5.72 22.30 5.26
N ARG A 15 7.05 22.50 5.26
CA ARG A 15 7.76 23.10 6.41
C ARG A 15 7.27 24.52 6.71
N GLY A 16 6.98 25.31 5.68
CA GLY A 16 6.42 26.66 5.81
C GLY A 16 5.03 26.73 6.44
N LEU A 17 4.28 25.61 6.45
CA LEU A 17 2.96 25.52 7.10
C LEU A 17 3.03 25.39 8.63
N GLY A 18 4.22 25.17 9.20
CA GLY A 18 4.38 25.02 10.65
C GLY A 18 3.71 23.76 11.21
N ILE A 19 3.68 22.67 10.44
CA ILE A 19 3.10 21.39 10.89
C ILE A 19 3.89 20.90 12.11
N PRO A 20 3.22 20.59 13.25
CA PRO A 20 3.87 20.07 14.43
C PRO A 20 4.71 18.82 14.16
N GLU A 21 5.85 18.71 14.85
CA GLU A 21 6.76 17.56 14.71
C GLU A 21 6.05 16.21 14.87
N PRO A 22 5.16 15.98 15.86
CA PRO A 22 4.51 14.69 16.01
C PRO A 22 3.63 14.31 14.81
N ILE A 23 3.04 15.29 14.13
CA ILE A 23 2.23 15.07 12.94
C ILE A 23 3.13 14.79 11.73
N THR A 24 4.23 15.53 11.59
CA THR A 24 5.22 15.32 10.52
C THR A 24 5.86 13.94 10.61
N HIS A 25 6.17 13.50 11.83
CA HIS A 25 6.81 12.23 12.12
C HIS A 25 5.83 11.06 12.05
N TRP A 26 4.69 11.13 12.77
CA TRP A 26 3.76 10.00 12.92
C TRP A 26 2.55 10.02 11.98
N GLY A 27 2.33 11.09 11.22
CA GLY A 27 1.18 11.21 10.33
C GLY A 27 1.12 10.11 9.27
N HIS A 28 2.23 9.86 8.56
CA HIS A 28 2.33 8.77 7.59
C HIS A 28 2.06 7.38 8.21
N PRO A 29 2.79 6.93 9.26
CA PRO A 29 2.61 5.59 9.81
C PRO A 29 1.21 5.38 10.40
N VAL A 30 0.59 6.38 11.03
CA VAL A 30 -0.78 6.28 11.55
C VAL A 30 -1.79 6.11 10.41
N MET A 31 -1.70 6.93 9.37
CA MET A 31 -2.60 6.85 8.22
C MET A 31 -2.43 5.52 7.47
N MET A 32 -1.19 5.11 7.21
CA MET A 32 -0.92 3.85 6.50
C MET A 32 -1.25 2.62 7.33
N GLY A 33 -0.98 2.64 8.64
CA GLY A 33 -1.44 1.58 9.54
C GLY A 33 -2.96 1.41 9.47
N THR A 34 -3.71 2.52 9.48
CA THR A 34 -5.17 2.50 9.32
C THR A 34 -5.57 1.86 7.99
N VAL A 35 -5.00 2.29 6.86
CA VAL A 35 -5.30 1.73 5.53
C VAL A 35 -4.98 0.23 5.48
N ILE A 36 -3.82 -0.20 5.98
CA ILE A 36 -3.38 -1.60 5.92
C ILE A 36 -4.28 -2.49 6.80
N PHE A 37 -4.50 -2.12 8.06
CA PHE A 37 -5.24 -2.96 9.00
C PHE A 37 -6.76 -2.93 8.78
N THR A 38 -7.30 -1.88 8.17
CA THR A 38 -8.73 -1.82 7.83
C THR A 38 -8.98 -2.31 6.40
N MET A 39 -8.54 -1.55 5.40
CA MET A 39 -8.80 -1.86 4.00
C MET A 39 -7.98 -3.06 3.54
N GLY A 40 -6.69 -3.16 3.90
CA GLY A 40 -5.84 -4.29 3.53
C GLY A 40 -6.39 -5.63 4.02
N SER A 41 -6.72 -5.72 5.30
CA SER A 41 -7.34 -6.92 5.88
C SER A 41 -8.69 -7.25 5.23
N TYR A 42 -9.57 -6.26 5.02
CA TYR A 42 -10.88 -6.51 4.41
C TYR A 42 -10.80 -6.89 2.93
N VAL A 43 -9.91 -6.26 2.15
CA VAL A 43 -9.65 -6.62 0.75
C VAL A 43 -9.10 -8.03 0.66
N GLY A 44 -8.15 -8.42 1.51
CA GLY A 44 -7.64 -9.78 1.57
C GLY A 44 -8.73 -10.81 1.91
N TRP A 45 -9.52 -10.52 2.92
CA TRP A 45 -10.64 -11.36 3.35
C TRP A 45 -11.68 -11.55 2.25
N THR A 46 -12.19 -10.46 1.68
CA THR A 46 -13.20 -10.50 0.62
C THR A 46 -12.68 -11.18 -0.65
N GLY A 47 -11.39 -11.03 -0.97
CA GLY A 47 -10.76 -11.74 -2.09
C GLY A 47 -10.84 -13.26 -1.93
N TRP A 48 -10.45 -13.77 -0.76
CA TRP A 48 -10.50 -15.20 -0.47
C TRP A 48 -11.92 -15.74 -0.28
N ARG A 49 -12.80 -14.99 0.40
CA ARG A 49 -14.22 -15.37 0.55
C ARG A 49 -14.93 -15.41 -0.78
N GLY A 50 -14.65 -14.46 -1.68
CA GLY A 50 -15.16 -14.47 -3.04
C GLY A 50 -14.71 -15.70 -3.85
N ARG A 51 -13.54 -16.28 -3.50
CA ARG A 51 -13.02 -17.49 -4.17
C ARG A 51 -13.55 -18.80 -3.59
N LEU A 52 -13.66 -18.89 -2.25
CA LEU A 52 -13.85 -20.15 -1.55
C LEU A 52 -15.26 -20.37 -0.97
N ALA A 53 -16.11 -19.34 -0.92
CA ALA A 53 -17.47 -19.51 -0.38
C ALA A 53 -18.30 -20.48 -1.23
N ALA A 54 -18.93 -21.46 -0.57
CA ALA A 54 -19.85 -22.40 -1.21
C ALA A 54 -21.19 -21.74 -1.58
N ASP A 55 -21.66 -20.82 -0.73
CA ASP A 55 -22.83 -20.01 -1.00
C ASP A 55 -22.54 -18.99 -2.12
N LYS A 56 -23.37 -19.02 -3.17
CA LYS A 56 -23.21 -18.19 -4.35
C LYS A 56 -23.42 -16.71 -4.07
N GLU A 57 -24.40 -16.34 -3.24
CA GLU A 57 -24.67 -14.93 -2.91
C GLU A 57 -23.52 -14.35 -2.09
N VAL A 58 -23.01 -15.11 -1.13
CA VAL A 58 -21.83 -14.73 -0.35
C VAL A 58 -20.62 -14.54 -1.25
N ALA A 59 -20.36 -15.47 -2.18
CA ALA A 59 -19.24 -15.36 -3.12
C ALA A 59 -19.37 -14.11 -4.01
N LEU A 60 -20.57 -13.85 -4.55
CA LEU A 60 -20.83 -12.69 -5.41
C LEU A 60 -20.65 -11.37 -4.66
N LYS A 61 -21.21 -11.25 -3.45
CA LYS A 61 -21.05 -10.07 -2.61
C LYS A 61 -19.58 -9.78 -2.32
N ASN A 62 -18.83 -10.78 -1.88
CA ASN A 62 -17.41 -10.60 -1.54
C ASN A 62 -16.56 -10.24 -2.77
N ARG A 63 -16.85 -10.79 -3.96
CA ARG A 63 -16.19 -10.37 -5.20
C ARG A 63 -16.49 -8.91 -5.55
N ALA A 64 -17.74 -8.48 -5.38
CA ALA A 64 -18.13 -7.09 -5.63
C ALA A 64 -17.42 -6.13 -4.66
N ASP A 65 -17.41 -6.45 -3.36
CA ASP A 65 -16.72 -5.67 -2.33
C ASP A 65 -15.21 -5.59 -2.60
N HIS A 66 -14.57 -6.72 -2.91
CA HIS A 66 -13.16 -6.77 -3.26
C HIS A 66 -12.85 -5.89 -4.48
N ARG A 67 -13.64 -6.01 -5.56
CA ARG A 67 -13.47 -5.21 -6.78
C ARG A 67 -13.67 -3.72 -6.54
N LYS A 68 -14.51 -3.34 -5.57
CA LYS A 68 -14.74 -1.94 -5.21
C LYS A 68 -13.59 -1.37 -4.37
N LEU A 69 -13.10 -2.12 -3.39
CA LEU A 69 -12.17 -1.61 -2.38
C LEU A 69 -10.70 -1.81 -2.73
N ALA A 70 -10.33 -2.86 -3.45
CA ALA A 70 -8.92 -3.12 -3.81
C ALA A 70 -8.27 -1.97 -4.61
N PRO A 71 -8.95 -1.34 -5.59
CA PRO A 71 -8.39 -0.18 -6.29
C PRO A 71 -8.21 1.04 -5.38
N LEU A 72 -9.13 1.28 -4.45
CA LEU A 72 -9.03 2.37 -3.48
C LEU A 72 -7.88 2.15 -2.49
N MET A 73 -7.70 0.91 -2.05
CA MET A 73 -6.55 0.52 -1.23
C MET A 73 -5.24 0.78 -1.97
N PHE A 74 -5.13 0.38 -3.24
CA PHE A 74 -3.94 0.66 -4.05
C PHE A 74 -3.67 2.17 -4.16
N LEU A 75 -4.71 2.97 -4.44
CA LEU A 75 -4.60 4.42 -4.51
C LEU A 75 -4.09 5.01 -3.19
N PHE A 76 -4.67 4.64 -2.05
CA PHE A 76 -4.24 5.18 -0.76
C PHE A 76 -2.83 4.75 -0.38
N LEU A 77 -2.40 3.54 -0.72
CA LEU A 77 -1.01 3.11 -0.52
C LEU A 77 -0.04 3.87 -1.43
N ALA A 78 -0.42 4.16 -2.68
CA ALA A 78 0.40 4.96 -3.59
C ALA A 78 0.55 6.41 -3.11
N LEU A 79 -0.53 7.03 -2.64
CA LEU A 79 -0.50 8.35 -1.99
C LEU A 79 0.28 8.32 -0.67
N GLY A 80 0.16 7.23 0.09
CA GLY A 80 0.92 6.99 1.30
C GLY A 80 2.42 6.95 1.04
N TYR A 81 2.84 6.27 -0.03
CA TYR A 81 4.25 6.19 -0.44
C TYR A 81 4.85 7.56 -0.76
N THR A 82 4.12 8.42 -1.48
CA THR A 82 4.59 9.79 -1.73
C THR A 82 4.63 10.62 -0.45
N GLY A 83 3.62 10.48 0.43
CA GLY A 83 3.61 11.13 1.74
C GLY A 83 4.75 10.68 2.67
N GLY A 84 5.11 9.40 2.65
CA GLY A 84 6.23 8.86 3.42
C GLY A 84 7.57 9.40 2.94
N LEU A 85 7.79 9.44 1.62
CA LEU A 85 8.98 10.09 1.04
C LEU A 85 9.07 11.56 1.45
N LEU A 86 7.96 12.30 1.34
CA LEU A 86 7.94 13.71 1.69
C LEU A 86 8.20 13.94 3.18
N SER A 87 7.63 13.11 4.06
CA SER A 87 7.88 13.14 5.50
C SER A 87 9.37 12.97 5.83
N LEU A 88 10.08 12.07 5.16
CA LEU A 88 11.53 11.91 5.33
C LEU A 88 12.32 13.14 4.86
N VAL A 89 11.96 13.73 3.70
CA VAL A 89 12.63 14.95 3.20
C VAL A 89 12.37 16.15 4.12
N MET A 90 11.15 16.27 4.67
CA MET A 90 10.81 17.30 5.65
C MET A 90 11.68 17.19 6.91
N GLN A 91 11.93 15.96 7.35
CA GLN A 91 12.74 15.62 8.53
C GLN A 91 14.25 15.50 8.24
N LYS A 92 14.69 15.80 7.01
CA LYS A 92 16.11 15.73 6.59
C LYS A 92 16.75 14.33 6.74
N GLN A 93 15.95 13.28 6.55
CA GLN A 93 16.40 11.89 6.64
C GLN A 93 16.74 11.30 5.25
N PRO A 94 17.64 10.30 5.16
CA PRO A 94 17.90 9.57 3.91
C PRO A 94 16.65 8.85 3.39
N ILE A 95 16.32 9.03 2.12
CA ILE A 95 15.03 8.56 1.56
C ILE A 95 15.07 7.17 0.90
N LEU A 96 16.24 6.65 0.50
CA LEU A 96 16.38 5.38 -0.26
C LEU A 96 17.10 4.26 0.52
N GLU A 97 17.55 4.53 1.74
CA GLU A 97 18.44 3.62 2.48
C GLU A 97 17.68 2.61 3.33
N SER A 98 16.44 2.92 3.73
CA SER A 98 15.72 2.07 4.67
C SER A 98 15.13 0.82 4.00
N PRO A 99 15.12 -0.33 4.70
CA PRO A 99 14.36 -1.50 4.26
C PRO A 99 12.85 -1.21 4.10
N HIS A 100 12.32 -0.26 4.86
CA HIS A 100 10.93 0.20 4.73
C HIS A 100 10.66 0.80 3.35
N PHE A 101 11.55 1.67 2.84
CA PHE A 101 11.45 2.22 1.49
C PHE A 101 11.38 1.12 0.43
N TRP A 102 12.34 0.18 0.45
CA TRP A 102 12.40 -0.89 -0.55
C TRP A 102 11.21 -1.84 -0.50
N THR A 103 10.75 -2.21 0.69
CA THR A 103 9.54 -3.04 0.83
C THR A 103 8.30 -2.29 0.35
N GLY A 104 8.20 -0.98 0.54
CA GLY A 104 7.13 -0.14 0.00
C GLY A 104 7.13 -0.09 -1.53
N THR A 105 8.31 0.08 -2.14
CA THR A 105 8.49 0.07 -3.60
C THR A 105 8.07 -1.27 -4.21
N ILE A 106 8.54 -2.38 -3.63
CA ILE A 106 8.18 -3.74 -4.07
C ILE A 106 6.69 -3.98 -3.89
N LEU A 107 6.11 -3.55 -2.76
CA LEU A 107 4.68 -3.69 -2.47
C LEU A 107 3.82 -2.99 -3.53
N LEU A 108 4.13 -1.75 -3.89
CA LEU A 108 3.41 -1.02 -4.95
C LEU A 108 3.60 -1.66 -6.31
N GLY A 109 4.81 -2.12 -6.64
CA GLY A 109 5.08 -2.86 -7.87
C GLY A 109 4.22 -4.12 -7.98
N LEU A 110 4.19 -4.93 -6.92
CA LEU A 110 3.37 -6.14 -6.86
C LEU A 110 1.88 -5.83 -6.95
N LEU A 111 1.38 -4.80 -6.26
CA LEU A 111 -0.01 -4.38 -6.35
C LEU A 111 -0.39 -3.92 -7.76
N LEU A 112 0.48 -3.16 -8.44
CA LEU A 112 0.28 -2.75 -9.82
C LEU A 112 0.22 -3.96 -10.76
N THR A 113 1.19 -4.86 -10.67
CA THR A 113 1.20 -6.12 -11.45
C THR A 113 -0.06 -6.94 -11.18
N ASN A 114 -0.46 -7.08 -9.91
CA ASN A 114 -1.65 -7.86 -9.54
C ASN A 114 -2.95 -7.23 -10.07
N SER A 115 -3.01 -5.90 -10.13
CA SER A 115 -4.13 -5.15 -10.71
C SER A 115 -4.19 -5.32 -12.22
N LEU A 116 -3.05 -5.31 -12.92
CA LEU A 116 -2.98 -5.55 -14.36
C LEU A 116 -3.43 -6.97 -14.72
N ILE A 117 -3.06 -7.98 -13.92
CA ILE A 117 -3.55 -9.36 -14.09
C ILE A 117 -5.08 -9.40 -14.00
N ALA A 118 -5.68 -8.73 -13.01
CA ALA A 118 -7.13 -8.70 -12.86
C ALA A 118 -7.81 -7.97 -14.03
N PHE A 119 -7.25 -6.86 -14.48
CA PHE A 119 -7.82 -6.04 -15.56
C PHE A 119 -7.76 -6.73 -16.93
N THR A 120 -6.67 -7.44 -17.22
CA THR A 120 -6.41 -8.04 -18.55
C THR A 120 -6.75 -9.52 -18.64
N GLY A 121 -6.58 -10.27 -17.54
CA GLY A 121 -6.60 -11.74 -17.55
C GLY A 121 -7.95 -12.38 -17.23
N PHE A 122 -8.90 -11.65 -16.66
CA PHE A 122 -10.16 -12.24 -16.18
C PHE A 122 -11.26 -12.33 -17.25
N ASN A 123 -11.15 -11.56 -18.34
CA ASN A 123 -12.16 -11.51 -19.40
C ASN A 123 -12.28 -12.80 -20.25
N LYS A 124 -11.29 -13.69 -20.16
CA LYS A 124 -11.26 -14.98 -20.88
C LYS A 124 -11.58 -16.18 -19.99
N ASP A 125 -12.04 -15.92 -18.76
CA ASP A 125 -12.24 -16.89 -17.68
C ASP A 125 -11.05 -17.85 -17.46
N ASN A 126 -9.84 -17.34 -17.67
CA ASN A 126 -8.62 -18.10 -17.52
C ASN A 126 -8.35 -18.37 -16.02
N SER A 127 -8.58 -19.62 -15.61
CA SER A 127 -8.41 -20.08 -14.24
C SER A 127 -6.98 -19.88 -13.70
N GLY A 128 -5.97 -19.93 -14.58
CA GLY A 128 -4.57 -19.66 -14.27
C GLY A 128 -4.34 -18.22 -13.80
N PHE A 129 -4.82 -17.22 -14.54
CA PHE A 129 -4.68 -15.81 -14.11
C PHE A 129 -5.38 -15.52 -12.78
N ARG A 130 -6.57 -16.11 -12.56
CA ARG A 130 -7.28 -15.98 -11.28
C ARG A 130 -6.52 -16.61 -10.11
N ALA A 131 -5.84 -17.73 -10.34
CA ALA A 131 -4.99 -18.37 -9.33
C ALA A 131 -3.73 -17.53 -9.06
N THR A 132 -3.03 -17.09 -10.10
CA THR A 132 -1.85 -16.21 -9.98
C THR A 132 -2.19 -14.94 -9.21
N HIS A 133 -3.32 -14.30 -9.52
CA HIS A 133 -3.78 -13.10 -8.81
C HIS A 133 -4.00 -13.35 -7.30
N ALA A 134 -4.59 -14.50 -6.95
CA ALA A 134 -4.85 -14.85 -5.56
C ALA A 134 -3.55 -15.11 -4.77
N TYR A 135 -2.59 -15.83 -5.37
CA TYR A 135 -1.31 -16.11 -4.71
C TYR A 135 -0.43 -14.86 -4.59
N ILE A 136 -0.33 -14.04 -5.64
CA ILE A 136 0.35 -12.73 -5.56
C ILE A 136 -0.34 -11.87 -4.50
N GLY A 137 -1.67 -11.82 -4.48
CA GLY A 137 -2.43 -11.12 -3.45
C GLY A 137 -2.09 -11.56 -2.03
N THR A 138 -1.84 -12.85 -1.81
CA THR A 138 -1.45 -13.38 -0.49
C THR A 138 -0.03 -12.99 -0.11
N VAL A 139 0.91 -13.01 -1.06
CA VAL A 139 2.27 -12.51 -0.85
C VAL A 139 2.25 -11.02 -0.51
N ILE A 140 1.43 -10.23 -1.21
CA ILE A 140 1.21 -8.81 -0.92
C ILE A 140 0.73 -8.59 0.51
N LEU A 141 -0.26 -9.35 0.99
CA LEU A 141 -0.77 -9.22 2.37
C LEU A 141 0.33 -9.52 3.41
N GLY A 142 1.13 -10.56 3.18
CA GLY A 142 2.28 -10.86 4.03
C GLY A 142 3.32 -9.74 4.03
N LEU A 143 3.63 -9.21 2.84
CA LEU A 143 4.57 -8.10 2.68
C LEU A 143 4.07 -6.81 3.35
N MET A 144 2.76 -6.54 3.35
CA MET A 144 2.18 -5.38 4.07
C MET A 144 2.47 -5.44 5.58
N LEU A 145 2.40 -6.62 6.19
CA LEU A 145 2.73 -6.79 7.61
C LEU A 145 4.21 -6.53 7.88
N VAL A 146 5.09 -7.11 7.05
CA VAL A 146 6.54 -6.88 7.15
C VAL A 146 6.86 -5.40 6.95
N HIS A 147 6.29 -4.77 5.93
CA HIS A 147 6.45 -3.36 5.62
C HIS A 147 6.01 -2.46 6.79
N THR A 148 4.90 -2.80 7.46
CA THR A 148 4.39 -2.09 8.64
C THR A 148 5.38 -2.16 9.81
N VAL A 149 5.91 -3.35 10.11
CA VAL A 149 6.92 -3.53 11.18
C VAL A 149 8.18 -2.73 10.88
N LEU A 150 8.65 -2.75 9.63
CA LEU A 150 9.81 -1.96 9.20
C LEU A 150 9.54 -0.45 9.27
N GLY A 151 8.32 -0.01 8.99
CA GLY A 151 7.92 1.39 9.10
C GLY A 151 7.89 1.88 10.55
N LEU A 152 7.35 1.07 11.46
CA LEU A 152 7.39 1.36 12.90
C LEU A 152 8.84 1.42 13.41
N LYS A 153 9.68 0.48 12.99
CA LYS A 153 11.11 0.47 13.35
C LYS A 153 11.83 1.72 12.83
N LEU A 154 11.54 2.16 11.61
CA LEU A 154 12.11 3.38 11.04
C LEU A 154 11.67 4.61 11.84
N GLY A 155 10.37 4.77 12.11
CA GLY A 155 9.85 5.89 12.91
C GLY A 155 10.50 5.97 14.29
N LEU A 156 10.63 4.85 14.99
CA LEU A 156 11.30 4.80 16.31
C LEU A 156 12.81 5.12 16.27
N SER A 157 13.42 5.21 15.09
CA SER A 157 14.87 5.41 14.92
C SER A 157 15.28 6.79 14.41
N ILE A 158 14.31 7.62 13.99
CA ILE A 158 14.55 8.94 13.37
C ILE A 158 14.08 10.10 14.22
#